data_AF-A0A954HPZ5-F1
#
_entry.id   AF-A0A954HPZ5-F1
#
_cell.length_a   1.000
_cell.length_b   1.000
_cell.length_c   1.000
_cell.angle_alpha   90.00
_cell.angle_beta   90.00
_cell.angle_gamma   90.00
#
_symmetry.space_group_name_H-M   'P 1'
#
loop_
_entity.id
_entity.type
_entity.pdbx_description
1 polymer ?
#
loop_
_entity_poly.entity_id
_entity_poly.type
_entity_poly.pdbx_seq_one_letter_code
_entity_poly.pdbx_strand_id
1 'polypeptide(L)'
;MTILRNSTVFSAATAVLAVVLLSAGASAQERSTAADSATTGGELPGQAQIAAWIEQLDAPEFAERQRAEAGLTTIGSGAVVSLKKALPDSSPERRLRIENLLRRLERNSVAKLTEELARHPDAGAVVRLKQGRRFLELVGTDAAAVGLFARMLKAEPELFTAAEESRPITELLEQRAQAVNQSTRPVPERMDRFSADSFAALLLLCSDDSLRLGSASASVSTVLVQPDFATAINDEAVGGLLKRLVGAYILRERIAVDLPLT
;
A
#
# COMPACT_ATOMS: atom_id res chain seq x y z
N MET A 1 -8.38 -20.95 49.33
CA MET A 1 -7.42 -20.43 50.33
C MET A 1 -6.19 -21.33 50.27
N THR A 2 -5.08 -20.79 49.77
CA THR A 2 -3.66 -21.18 49.96
C THR A 2 -2.89 -20.72 48.73
N ILE A 3 -1.97 -19.80 49.01
CA ILE A 3 -1.17 -18.96 48.13
C ILE A 3 0.20 -19.63 48.04
N LEU A 4 0.74 -19.85 46.84
CA LEU A 4 2.18 -20.01 46.67
C LEU A 4 2.67 -19.27 45.43
N ARG A 5 3.04 -18.01 45.72
CA ARG A 5 4.09 -17.22 45.09
C ARG A 5 5.28 -18.09 44.67
N ASN A 6 5.79 -17.91 43.45
CA ASN A 6 7.19 -18.19 43.18
C ASN A 6 7.85 -17.04 42.43
N SER A 7 8.97 -16.62 43.00
CA SER A 7 9.66 -15.36 42.79
C SER A 7 11.02 -15.60 42.14
N THR A 8 11.35 -14.71 41.20
CA THR A 8 12.69 -14.14 40.92
C THR A 8 13.88 -15.09 40.73
N VAL A 9 14.50 -15.04 39.55
CA VAL A 9 15.97 -14.87 39.44
C VAL A 9 16.31 -13.97 38.24
N PHE A 10 16.86 -12.80 38.55
CA PHE A 10 17.57 -11.90 37.65
C PHE A 10 18.86 -12.57 37.14
N SER A 11 19.21 -12.41 35.87
CA SER A 11 20.61 -12.54 35.45
C SER A 11 20.90 -11.55 34.32
N ALA A 12 21.53 -10.44 34.71
CA ALA A 12 22.11 -9.45 33.82
C ALA A 12 23.56 -9.86 33.56
N ALA A 13 23.91 -10.07 32.29
CA ALA A 13 25.29 -10.24 31.86
C ALA A 13 25.69 -9.06 30.98
N THR A 14 26.32 -8.10 31.64
CA THR A 14 27.00 -6.94 31.07
C THR A 14 28.26 -7.41 30.33
N ALA A 15 28.34 -7.19 29.02
CA ALA A 15 29.59 -7.34 28.28
C ALA A 15 29.98 -5.97 27.69
N VAL A 16 30.92 -5.32 28.39
CA VAL A 16 31.64 -4.14 27.94
C VAL A 16 32.67 -4.61 26.92
N LEU A 17 32.56 -4.15 25.67
CA LEU A 17 33.67 -4.24 24.71
C LEU A 17 34.00 -2.83 24.22
N ALA A 18 35.03 -2.26 24.85
CA ALA A 18 35.70 -1.06 24.38
C ALA A 18 36.78 -1.49 23.37
N VAL A 19 36.67 -1.04 22.12
CA VAL A 19 37.79 -1.03 21.18
C VAL A 19 37.97 0.40 20.70
N VAL A 20 39.02 1.01 21.25
CA VAL A 20 39.62 2.26 20.81
C VAL A 20 40.50 1.94 19.60
N LEU A 21 40.24 2.59 18.46
CA LEU A 21 41.26 2.81 17.44
C LEU A 21 41.16 4.26 16.94
N LEU A 22 42.15 5.03 17.39
CA LEU A 22 42.53 6.34 16.86
C LEU A 22 43.05 6.17 15.42
N SER A 23 42.59 7.02 14.52
CA SER A 23 43.41 7.48 13.40
C SER A 23 43.09 8.93 13.08
N ALA A 24 44.00 9.79 13.53
CA ALA A 24 44.12 11.19 13.16
C ALA A 24 44.64 11.28 11.72
N GLY A 25 43.97 12.08 10.90
CA GLY A 25 44.40 12.44 9.56
C GLY A 25 43.92 13.86 9.27
N ALA A 26 44.62 14.84 9.84
CA ALA A 26 44.43 16.25 9.57
C ALA A 26 45.24 16.64 8.33
N SER A 27 44.55 17.12 7.29
CA SER A 27 45.14 17.94 6.23
C SER A 27 44.19 19.08 5.91
N ALA A 28 44.60 20.27 6.33
CA ALA A 28 44.32 21.59 5.76
C ALA A 28 44.31 21.56 4.20
N GLN A 29 43.75 22.49 3.42
CA GLN A 29 42.95 23.68 3.60
C GLN A 29 42.82 24.25 2.19
N GLU A 30 41.61 24.49 1.67
CA GLU A 30 41.41 25.50 0.64
C GLU A 30 40.09 26.21 0.91
N ARG A 31 40.22 27.42 1.47
CA ARG A 31 39.16 28.42 1.52
C ARG A 31 38.94 28.93 0.10
N SER A 32 37.90 28.44 -0.56
CA SER A 32 37.32 29.13 -1.71
C SER A 32 36.28 30.12 -1.21
N THR A 33 36.60 31.39 -1.39
CA THR A 33 35.74 32.54 -1.11
C THR A 33 34.63 32.64 -2.14
N ALA A 34 33.41 32.82 -1.64
CA ALA A 34 32.35 33.63 -2.24
C ALA A 34 32.02 33.38 -3.73
N ALA A 35 31.14 32.42 -3.98
CA ALA A 35 30.15 32.55 -5.04
C ALA A 35 28.76 32.39 -4.41
N ASP A 36 28.24 33.56 -4.04
CA ASP A 36 26.88 33.84 -3.67
C ASP A 36 25.97 33.43 -4.83
N SER A 37 25.27 32.30 -4.72
CA SER A 37 24.20 31.90 -5.62
C SER A 37 23.28 30.89 -4.95
N ALA A 38 22.10 31.39 -4.62
CA ALA A 38 20.85 30.65 -4.50
C ALA A 38 20.81 29.57 -3.41
N THR A 39 20.38 30.01 -2.23
CA THR A 39 19.37 29.27 -1.46
C THR A 39 18.14 29.05 -2.35
N THR A 40 18.17 28.01 -3.19
CA THR A 40 16.98 27.51 -3.87
C THR A 40 16.17 26.77 -2.82
N GLY A 41 15.22 27.48 -2.21
CA GLY A 41 14.09 26.82 -1.57
C GLY A 41 13.55 25.80 -2.57
N GLY A 42 13.36 24.55 -2.12
CA GLY A 42 13.00 23.41 -2.96
C GLY A 42 11.66 23.60 -3.66
N GLU A 43 11.66 24.40 -4.71
CA GLU A 43 10.53 24.57 -5.60
C GLU A 43 10.43 23.28 -6.41
N LEU A 44 9.31 22.58 -6.25
CA LEU A 44 9.03 21.35 -6.98
C LEU A 44 9.24 21.63 -8.47
N PRO A 45 9.91 20.73 -9.22
CA PRO A 45 10.17 20.96 -10.64
C PRO A 45 8.87 21.29 -11.37
N GLY A 46 8.86 22.43 -12.06
CA GLY A 46 7.68 22.88 -12.80
C GLY A 46 7.30 21.91 -13.94
N GLN A 47 6.07 22.05 -14.45
CA GLN A 47 5.55 21.20 -15.54
C GLN A 47 6.47 21.16 -16.78
N ALA A 48 7.16 22.27 -17.08
CA ALA A 48 8.14 22.32 -18.17
C ALA A 48 9.32 21.36 -17.95
N GLN A 49 9.81 21.23 -16.72
CA GLN A 49 10.90 20.31 -16.39
C GLN A 49 10.46 18.85 -16.47
N ILE A 50 9.22 18.55 -16.04
CA ILE A 50 8.62 17.21 -16.18
C ILE A 50 8.53 16.84 -17.67
N ALA A 51 8.02 17.74 -18.50
CA ALA A 51 7.94 17.51 -19.94
C ALA A 51 9.33 17.28 -20.57
N ALA A 52 10.33 18.08 -20.19
CA ALA A 52 11.71 17.91 -20.66
C ALA A 52 12.29 16.54 -20.26
N TRP A 53 12.07 16.08 -19.03
CA TRP A 53 12.50 14.75 -18.61
C TRP A 53 11.76 13.64 -19.36
N ILE A 54 10.46 13.78 -19.63
CA ILE A 54 9.71 12.80 -20.42
C ILE A 54 10.29 12.67 -21.84
N GLU A 55 10.66 13.79 -22.48
CA GLU A 55 11.33 13.77 -23.78
C GLU A 55 12.69 13.08 -23.71
N GLN A 56 13.47 13.38 -22.67
CA GLN A 56 14.80 12.80 -22.44
C GLN A 56 14.79 11.31 -22.10
N LEU A 57 13.63 10.69 -21.84
CA LEU A 57 13.54 9.24 -21.69
C LEU A 57 13.94 8.50 -22.98
N ASP A 58 13.93 9.17 -24.13
CA ASP A 58 14.37 8.62 -25.43
C ASP A 58 15.64 9.30 -25.95
N ALA A 59 16.39 9.98 -25.07
CA ALA A 59 17.64 10.62 -25.44
C ALA A 59 18.65 9.58 -25.95
N PRO A 60 19.53 9.92 -26.91
CA PRO A 60 20.53 8.98 -27.43
C PRO A 60 21.53 8.54 -26.36
N GLU A 61 21.89 9.45 -25.45
CA GLU A 61 22.83 9.19 -24.37
C GLU A 61 22.17 8.51 -23.18
N PHE A 62 22.76 7.39 -22.73
CA PHE A 62 22.27 6.65 -21.56
C PHE A 62 22.22 7.51 -20.28
N ALA A 63 23.21 8.38 -20.09
CA ALA A 63 23.30 9.25 -18.92
C ALA A 63 22.12 10.24 -18.85
N GLU A 64 21.65 10.75 -19.98
CA GLU A 64 20.48 11.65 -20.04
C GLU A 64 19.20 10.90 -19.68
N ARG A 65 19.00 9.70 -20.24
CA ARG A 65 17.85 8.83 -19.92
C ARG A 65 17.81 8.51 -18.42
N GLN A 66 18.95 8.15 -17.84
CA GLN A 66 19.05 7.82 -16.42
C GLN A 66 18.75 9.04 -15.52
N ARG A 67 19.25 10.22 -15.89
CA ARG A 67 18.99 11.47 -15.16
C ARG A 67 17.50 11.84 -15.20
N ALA A 68 16.86 11.70 -16.37
CA ALA A 68 15.44 11.94 -16.54
C ALA A 68 14.60 10.97 -15.70
N GLU A 69 14.91 9.66 -15.74
CA GLU A 69 14.22 8.67 -14.90
C GLU A 69 14.37 8.97 -13.40
N ALA A 70 15.57 9.36 -12.95
CA ALA A 70 15.82 9.73 -11.57
C ALA A 70 15.03 10.99 -11.15
N GLY A 71 14.98 12.00 -12.02
CA GLY A 71 14.21 13.23 -11.81
C GLY A 71 12.71 12.94 -11.66
N LEU A 72 12.14 12.17 -12.59
CA LEU A 72 10.72 11.79 -12.54
C LEU A 72 10.41 10.89 -11.33
N THR A 73 11.33 9.99 -10.95
CA THR A 73 11.19 9.16 -9.74
C THR A 73 11.17 10.02 -8.47
N THR A 74 12.00 11.07 -8.43
CA THR A 74 12.09 12.00 -7.30
C THR A 74 10.80 12.79 -7.12
N ILE A 75 10.17 13.22 -8.22
CA ILE A 75 8.83 13.86 -8.19
C ILE A 75 7.77 12.90 -7.66
N GLY A 76 7.87 11.60 -7.98
CA GLY A 76 6.95 10.60 -7.48
C GLY A 76 5.57 10.68 -8.15
N SER A 77 4.50 10.69 -7.35
CA SER A 77 3.12 10.73 -7.84
C SER A 77 2.79 11.97 -8.66
N GLY A 78 3.50 13.09 -8.45
CA GLY A 78 3.31 14.32 -9.22
C GLY A 78 3.59 14.18 -10.72
N ALA A 79 4.40 13.19 -11.13
CA ALA A 79 4.74 12.94 -12.53
C ALA A 79 3.72 12.02 -13.25
N VAL A 80 2.86 11.30 -12.51
CA VAL A 80 2.01 10.22 -13.04
C VAL A 80 1.06 10.72 -14.13
N VAL A 81 0.42 11.87 -13.93
CA VAL A 81 -0.53 12.43 -14.91
C VAL A 81 0.18 12.79 -16.23
N SER A 82 1.35 13.42 -16.16
CA SER A 82 2.12 13.79 -17.35
C SER A 82 2.67 12.57 -18.08
N LEU A 83 3.11 11.55 -17.34
CA LEU A 83 3.53 10.26 -17.91
C LEU A 83 2.38 9.53 -18.63
N LYS A 84 1.18 9.47 -18.02
CA LYS A 84 -0.02 8.87 -18.65
C LYS A 84 -0.45 9.64 -19.90
N LYS A 85 -0.31 10.97 -19.92
CA LYS A 85 -0.60 11.79 -21.11
C LYS A 85 0.39 11.59 -22.25
N ALA A 86 1.66 11.32 -21.96
CA ALA A 86 2.70 11.15 -22.98
C ALA A 86 2.72 9.74 -23.63
N LEU A 87 2.09 8.77 -22.99
CA LEU A 87 2.07 7.35 -23.40
C LEU A 87 1.58 7.09 -24.84
N PRO A 88 0.48 7.72 -25.31
CA PRO A 88 -0.04 7.49 -26.67
C PRO A 88 0.95 7.87 -27.77
N ASP A 89 1.62 9.02 -27.63
CA ASP A 89 2.47 9.63 -28.66
C ASP A 89 3.96 9.24 -28.54
N SER A 90 4.29 8.30 -27.65
CA SER A 90 5.68 7.91 -27.36
C SER A 90 6.28 6.94 -28.39
N SER A 91 7.58 7.04 -28.61
CA SER A 91 8.37 6.02 -29.31
C SER A 91 8.34 4.67 -28.55
N PRO A 92 8.68 3.54 -29.18
CA PRO A 92 8.70 2.24 -28.50
C PRO A 92 9.58 2.18 -27.25
N GLU A 93 10.79 2.76 -27.30
CA GLU A 93 11.69 2.81 -26.13
C GLU A 93 11.12 3.73 -25.04
N ARG A 94 10.67 4.93 -25.40
CA ARG A 94 10.06 5.87 -24.46
C ARG A 94 8.84 5.26 -23.77
N ARG A 95 7.96 4.61 -24.54
CA ARG A 95 6.77 3.91 -24.02
C ARG A 95 7.15 2.88 -22.97
N LEU A 96 8.09 2.00 -23.28
CA LEU A 96 8.56 0.96 -22.34
C LEU A 96 9.10 1.56 -21.03
N ARG A 97 9.87 2.66 -21.12
CA ARG A 97 10.40 3.36 -19.93
C ARG A 97 9.31 4.04 -19.13
N ILE A 98 8.38 4.74 -19.78
CA ILE A 98 7.23 5.37 -19.12
C ILE A 98 6.41 4.31 -18.38
N GLU A 99 6.10 3.19 -19.01
CA GLU A 99 5.35 2.10 -18.37
C GLU A 99 6.09 1.52 -17.16
N ASN A 100 7.40 1.24 -17.29
CA ASN A 100 8.24 0.78 -16.19
C ASN A 100 8.28 1.78 -15.03
N LEU A 101 8.35 3.07 -15.35
CA LEU A 101 8.37 4.14 -14.37
C LEU A 101 7.02 4.27 -13.65
N LEU A 102 5.90 4.27 -14.39
CA LEU A 102 4.55 4.27 -13.81
C LEU A 102 4.35 3.11 -12.81
N ARG A 103 4.72 1.89 -13.19
CA ARG A 103 4.68 0.72 -12.28
C ARG A 103 5.51 0.89 -11.01
N ARG A 104 6.66 1.56 -11.08
CA ARG A 104 7.50 1.85 -9.91
C ARG A 104 6.86 2.93 -9.04
N LEU A 105 6.36 3.99 -9.66
CA LEU A 105 5.72 5.12 -8.98
C LEU A 105 4.44 4.71 -8.26
N GLU A 106 3.59 3.90 -8.89
CA GLU A 106 2.33 3.42 -8.32
C GLU A 106 2.60 2.47 -7.12
N ARG A 107 3.54 1.52 -7.24
CA ARG A 107 3.99 0.70 -6.09
C ARG A 107 4.49 1.53 -4.92
N ASN A 108 5.35 2.51 -5.20
CA ASN A 108 5.91 3.38 -4.16
C ASN A 108 4.82 4.28 -3.53
N SER A 109 3.75 4.60 -4.26
CA SER A 109 2.66 5.43 -3.76
C SER A 109 1.86 4.74 -2.65
N VAL A 110 1.55 3.44 -2.83
CA VAL A 110 0.84 2.64 -1.82
C VAL A 110 1.69 2.51 -0.56
N ALA A 111 2.97 2.15 -0.69
CA ALA A 111 3.88 2.03 0.45
C ALA A 111 4.03 3.35 1.23
N LYS A 112 4.26 4.46 0.51
CA LYS A 112 4.36 5.80 1.13
C LYS A 112 3.07 6.21 1.83
N LEU A 113 1.91 5.94 1.22
CA LEU A 113 0.63 6.26 1.82
C LEU A 113 0.38 5.44 3.09
N THR A 114 0.71 4.16 3.09
CA THR A 114 0.62 3.31 4.29
C THR A 114 1.45 3.89 5.44
N GLU A 115 2.67 4.36 5.16
CA GLU A 115 3.50 5.04 6.16
C GLU A 115 2.94 6.40 6.59
N GLU A 116 2.43 7.20 5.65
CA GLU A 116 1.80 8.51 5.92
C GLU A 116 0.62 8.35 6.88
N LEU A 117 -0.30 7.43 6.57
CA LEU A 117 -1.47 7.14 7.38
C LEU A 117 -1.13 6.52 8.75
N ALA A 118 -0.04 5.77 8.84
CA ALA A 118 0.44 5.25 10.12
C ALA A 118 0.96 6.35 11.06
N ARG A 119 1.49 7.46 10.51
CA ARG A 119 1.95 8.61 11.30
C ARG A 119 0.81 9.59 11.58
N HIS A 120 0.00 9.88 10.56
CA HIS A 120 -1.06 10.87 10.61
C HIS A 120 -2.30 10.34 9.85
N PRO A 121 -3.26 9.73 10.56
CA PRO A 121 -4.52 9.31 9.95
C PRO A 121 -5.26 10.52 9.36
N ASP A 122 -5.26 10.63 8.03
CA ASP A 122 -5.93 11.69 7.28
C ASP A 122 -6.79 11.10 6.14
N ALA A 123 -8.07 11.46 6.12
CA ALA A 123 -8.98 11.07 5.04
C ALA A 123 -8.58 11.71 3.70
N GLY A 124 -7.99 12.90 3.72
CA GLY A 124 -7.49 13.57 2.51
C GLY A 124 -6.40 12.76 1.80
N ALA A 125 -5.50 12.13 2.56
CA ALA A 125 -4.50 11.21 2.04
C ALA A 125 -5.13 9.94 1.43
N VAL A 126 -6.17 9.36 2.06
CA VAL A 126 -6.87 8.18 1.56
C VAL A 126 -7.55 8.43 0.19
N VAL A 127 -8.17 9.60 -0.02
CA VAL A 127 -8.85 9.97 -1.29
C VAL A 127 -7.91 9.96 -2.50
N ARG A 128 -6.58 10.03 -2.28
CA ARG A 128 -5.58 10.00 -3.35
C ARG A 128 -5.54 8.67 -4.10
N LEU A 129 -5.98 7.57 -3.47
CA LEU A 129 -6.14 6.27 -4.12
C LEU A 129 -7.56 6.12 -4.67
N LYS A 130 -7.69 5.49 -5.85
CA LYS A 130 -9.00 5.15 -6.42
C LYS A 130 -9.82 4.32 -5.43
N GLN A 131 -9.20 3.29 -4.85
CA GLN A 131 -9.87 2.41 -3.89
C GLN A 131 -10.12 3.10 -2.54
N GLY A 132 -9.27 4.07 -2.17
CA GLY A 132 -9.45 4.86 -0.96
C GLY A 132 -10.68 5.76 -1.03
N ARG A 133 -10.91 6.44 -2.16
CA ARG A 133 -12.14 7.23 -2.36
C ARG A 133 -13.39 6.37 -2.18
N ARG A 134 -13.43 5.22 -2.87
CA ARG A 134 -14.55 4.28 -2.78
C ARG A 134 -14.74 3.75 -1.36
N PHE A 135 -13.66 3.43 -0.65
CA PHE A 135 -13.73 3.02 0.75
C PHE A 135 -14.39 4.08 1.64
N LEU A 136 -13.99 5.35 1.51
CA LEU A 136 -14.54 6.43 2.32
C LEU A 136 -16.03 6.71 2.01
N GLU A 137 -16.45 6.54 0.76
CA GLU A 137 -17.86 6.63 0.36
C GLU A 137 -18.71 5.53 1.04
N LEU A 138 -18.17 4.32 1.15
CA LEU A 138 -18.87 3.17 1.74
C LEU A 138 -18.84 3.17 3.27
N VAL A 139 -17.69 3.53 3.85
CA VAL A 139 -17.37 3.29 5.26
C VAL A 139 -17.37 4.59 6.06
N GLY A 140 -17.19 5.76 5.44
CA GLY A 140 -17.11 7.06 6.11
C GLY A 140 -15.67 7.59 6.24
N THR A 141 -15.54 8.81 6.78
CA THR A 141 -14.28 9.57 6.83
C THR A 141 -13.74 9.79 8.24
N ASP A 142 -14.30 9.13 9.25
CA ASP A 142 -13.83 9.25 10.62
C ASP A 142 -12.47 8.55 10.82
N ALA A 143 -11.83 8.84 11.96
CA ALA A 143 -10.49 8.33 12.27
C ALA A 143 -10.43 6.79 12.33
N ALA A 144 -11.52 6.12 12.73
CA ALA A 144 -11.56 4.66 12.77
C ALA A 144 -11.62 4.07 11.35
N ALA A 145 -12.39 4.67 10.45
CA ALA A 145 -12.41 4.32 9.03
C ALA A 145 -11.04 4.49 8.39
N VAL A 146 -10.40 5.65 8.57
CA VAL A 146 -9.04 5.90 8.05
C VAL A 146 -8.03 4.90 8.62
N GLY A 147 -8.13 4.60 9.92
CA GLY A 147 -7.29 3.60 10.59
C GLY A 147 -7.48 2.19 10.03
N LEU A 148 -8.72 1.78 9.73
CA LEU A 148 -9.01 0.50 9.09
C LEU A 148 -8.39 0.44 7.68
N PHE A 149 -8.53 1.50 6.88
CA PHE A 149 -7.95 1.55 5.55
C PHE A 149 -6.42 1.43 5.58
N ALA A 150 -5.76 2.12 6.52
CA ALA A 150 -4.31 2.02 6.69
C ALA A 150 -3.86 0.58 7.01
N ARG A 151 -4.61 -0.14 7.87
CA ARG A 151 -4.33 -1.55 8.16
C ARG A 151 -4.58 -2.45 6.96
N MET A 152 -5.63 -2.19 6.17
CA MET A 152 -5.89 -2.90 4.91
C MET A 152 -4.73 -2.74 3.91
N LEU A 153 -4.22 -1.51 3.72
CA LEU A 153 -3.06 -1.26 2.86
C LEU A 153 -1.80 -2.00 3.35
N LYS A 154 -1.60 -2.06 4.66
CA LYS A 154 -0.48 -2.80 5.27
C LYS A 154 -0.62 -4.31 5.12
N ALA A 155 -1.85 -4.82 5.24
CA ALA A 155 -2.14 -6.25 5.13
C ALA A 155 -2.05 -6.76 3.69
N GLU A 156 -2.48 -5.96 2.71
CA GLU A 156 -2.62 -6.38 1.31
C GLU A 156 -2.02 -5.38 0.29
N PRO A 157 -0.73 -4.98 0.44
CA PRO A 157 -0.13 -3.94 -0.40
C PRO A 157 -0.11 -4.30 -1.90
N GLU A 158 0.04 -5.58 -2.22
CA GLU A 158 0.06 -6.08 -3.61
C GLU A 158 -1.31 -5.93 -4.28
N LEU A 159 -2.40 -6.25 -3.56
CA LEU A 159 -3.76 -6.09 -4.09
C LEU A 159 -4.08 -4.62 -4.35
N PHE A 160 -3.77 -3.73 -3.41
CA PHE A 160 -4.01 -2.29 -3.60
C PHE A 160 -3.15 -1.73 -4.72
N THR A 161 -1.88 -2.14 -4.83
CA THR A 161 -1.03 -1.76 -5.96
C THR A 161 -1.67 -2.17 -7.28
N ALA A 162 -2.04 -3.45 -7.42
CA ALA A 162 -2.63 -3.97 -8.66
C ALA A 162 -3.94 -3.25 -9.03
N ALA A 163 -4.74 -2.90 -8.01
CA ALA A 163 -5.99 -2.15 -8.19
C ALA A 163 -5.77 -0.73 -8.72
N GLU A 164 -4.69 -0.07 -8.31
CA GLU A 164 -4.33 1.29 -8.77
C GLU A 164 -3.70 1.28 -10.17
N GLU A 165 -2.91 0.25 -10.50
CA GLU A 165 -2.27 0.08 -11.82
C GLU A 165 -3.28 -0.24 -12.95
N SER A 166 -4.57 -0.39 -12.64
CA SER A 166 -5.62 -0.81 -13.59
C SER A 166 -5.31 -2.13 -14.30
N ARG A 167 -4.51 -3.00 -13.66
CA ARG A 167 -4.22 -4.35 -14.15
C ARG A 167 -5.38 -5.29 -13.86
N PRO A 168 -5.52 -6.41 -14.60
CA PRO A 168 -6.45 -7.46 -14.22
C PRO A 168 -6.07 -8.03 -12.85
N ILE A 169 -6.80 -7.61 -11.82
CA ILE A 169 -6.58 -8.03 -10.41
C ILE A 169 -7.32 -9.34 -10.09
N THR A 170 -8.17 -9.83 -10.99
CA THR A 170 -9.04 -11.00 -10.75
C THR A 170 -8.27 -12.22 -10.24
N GLU A 171 -7.16 -12.58 -10.87
CA GLU A 171 -6.36 -13.74 -10.46
C GLU A 171 -5.77 -13.57 -9.05
N LEU A 172 -5.25 -12.38 -8.73
CA LEU A 172 -4.72 -12.06 -7.40
C LEU A 172 -5.83 -12.11 -6.33
N LEU A 173 -7.03 -11.61 -6.64
CA LEU A 173 -8.18 -11.70 -5.74
C LEU A 173 -8.61 -13.14 -5.50
N GLU A 174 -8.62 -13.98 -6.53
CA GLU A 174 -8.96 -15.40 -6.41
C GLU A 174 -7.96 -16.15 -5.53
N GLN A 175 -6.66 -16.00 -5.82
CA GLN A 175 -5.59 -16.60 -5.02
C GLN A 175 -5.69 -16.15 -3.56
N ARG A 176 -5.89 -14.85 -3.33
CA ARG A 176 -5.94 -14.31 -1.98
C ARG A 176 -7.22 -14.71 -1.23
N ALA A 177 -8.38 -14.69 -1.88
CA ALA A 177 -9.63 -15.15 -1.27
C ALA A 177 -9.56 -16.64 -0.90
N GLN A 178 -8.93 -17.47 -1.74
CA GLN A 178 -8.69 -18.88 -1.43
C GLN A 178 -7.75 -19.03 -0.23
N ALA A 179 -6.67 -18.24 -0.15
CA ALA A 179 -5.75 -18.26 0.99
C ALA A 179 -6.44 -17.88 2.31
N VAL A 180 -7.27 -16.82 2.31
CA VAL A 180 -8.03 -16.42 3.50
C VAL A 180 -9.04 -17.49 3.90
N ASN A 181 -9.78 -18.09 2.96
CA ASN A 181 -10.70 -19.20 3.24
C ASN A 181 -9.97 -20.45 3.77
N GLN A 182 -8.74 -20.70 3.32
CA GLN A 182 -7.93 -21.76 3.90
C GLN A 182 -7.51 -21.42 5.34
N SER A 183 -7.19 -20.17 5.66
CA SER A 183 -6.76 -19.76 7.01
C SER A 183 -7.84 -19.95 8.09
N THR A 184 -9.13 -20.00 7.71
CA THR A 184 -10.24 -20.23 8.65
C THR A 184 -10.50 -21.71 8.94
N ARG A 185 -9.82 -22.64 8.25
CA ARG A 185 -9.99 -24.08 8.51
C ARG A 185 -9.18 -24.50 9.73
N PRO A 186 -9.76 -25.31 10.65
CA PRO A 186 -9.04 -25.80 11.82
C PRO A 186 -7.94 -26.77 11.40
N VAL A 187 -6.70 -26.27 11.31
CA VAL A 187 -5.49 -27.09 11.05
C VAL A 187 -4.51 -26.81 12.19
N PRO A 188 -4.08 -27.84 12.96
CA PRO A 188 -3.31 -27.65 14.19
C PRO A 188 -1.92 -27.01 14.02
N GLU A 189 -1.39 -26.91 12.80
CA GLU A 189 -0.03 -26.42 12.53
C GLU A 189 0.04 -25.16 11.64
N ARG A 190 -1.09 -24.52 11.31
CA ARG A 190 -1.04 -23.31 10.48
C ARG A 190 -0.61 -22.09 11.28
N MET A 191 0.46 -21.45 10.82
CA MET A 191 0.97 -20.20 11.37
C MET A 191 0.11 -18.98 10.95
N ASP A 192 -0.58 -19.07 9.81
CA ASP A 192 -1.39 -17.98 9.29
C ASP A 192 -2.79 -18.02 9.88
N ARG A 193 -3.03 -17.13 10.85
CA ARG A 193 -4.34 -16.89 11.44
C ARG A 193 -5.19 -15.99 10.53
N PHE A 194 -6.51 -16.15 10.61
CA PHE A 194 -7.46 -15.23 9.99
C PHE A 194 -7.12 -13.77 10.33
N SER A 195 -7.09 -12.91 9.31
CA SER A 195 -6.83 -11.47 9.45
C SER A 195 -8.05 -10.68 8.99
N ALA A 196 -8.68 -9.97 9.94
CA ALA A 196 -9.83 -9.12 9.65
C ALA A 196 -9.47 -7.98 8.68
N ASP A 197 -8.25 -7.42 8.78
CA ASP A 197 -7.78 -6.35 7.89
C ASP A 197 -7.59 -6.84 6.45
N SER A 198 -7.04 -8.05 6.28
CA SER A 198 -6.91 -8.72 4.97
C SER A 198 -8.28 -9.00 4.35
N PHE A 199 -9.21 -9.54 5.15
CA PHE A 199 -10.54 -9.84 4.65
C PHE A 199 -11.35 -8.57 4.34
N ALA A 200 -11.16 -7.48 5.10
CA ALA A 200 -11.74 -6.17 4.78
C ALA A 200 -11.24 -5.63 3.44
N ALA A 201 -9.96 -5.81 3.11
CA ALA A 201 -9.42 -5.48 1.79
C ALA A 201 -10.06 -6.31 0.67
N LEU A 202 -10.27 -7.61 0.89
CA LEU A 202 -11.01 -8.45 -0.05
C LEU A 202 -12.45 -7.99 -0.23
N LEU A 203 -13.18 -7.67 0.84
CA LEU A 203 -14.56 -7.17 0.75
C LEU A 203 -14.64 -5.85 -0.02
N LEU A 204 -13.71 -4.93 0.23
CA LEU A 204 -13.62 -3.69 -0.52
C LEU A 204 -13.37 -3.98 -2.00
N LEU A 205 -12.34 -4.73 -2.36
CA LEU A 205 -11.99 -4.92 -3.77
C LEU A 205 -13.02 -5.78 -4.51
N CYS A 206 -13.54 -6.83 -3.88
CA CYS A 206 -14.56 -7.70 -4.47
C CYS A 206 -15.93 -7.03 -4.61
N SER A 207 -16.23 -5.96 -3.86
CA SER A 207 -17.49 -5.23 -4.05
C SER A 207 -17.51 -4.36 -5.31
N ASP A 208 -16.42 -4.25 -6.08
CA ASP A 208 -16.38 -3.52 -7.35
C ASP A 208 -17.16 -4.29 -8.45
N ASP A 209 -18.23 -3.69 -8.97
CA ASP A 209 -19.09 -4.26 -10.02
C ASP A 209 -18.38 -4.41 -11.37
N SER A 210 -17.29 -3.67 -11.60
CA SER A 210 -16.51 -3.76 -12.84
C SER A 210 -15.70 -5.06 -12.93
N LEU A 211 -15.43 -5.70 -11.80
CA LEU A 211 -14.65 -6.94 -11.75
C LEU A 211 -15.53 -8.16 -12.06
N ARG A 212 -14.92 -9.23 -12.56
CA ARG A 212 -15.58 -10.55 -12.57
C ARG A 212 -14.93 -11.38 -11.48
N LEU A 213 -15.73 -11.77 -10.50
CA LEU A 213 -15.30 -12.64 -9.41
C LEU A 213 -15.61 -14.07 -9.84
N GLY A 214 -14.60 -14.87 -10.19
CA GLY A 214 -14.80 -16.29 -10.38
C GLY A 214 -14.88 -16.97 -9.01
N SER A 215 -13.88 -17.78 -8.69
CA SER A 215 -13.84 -18.55 -7.43
C SER A 215 -13.73 -17.68 -6.16
N ALA A 216 -13.29 -16.42 -6.32
CA ALA A 216 -13.18 -15.44 -5.25
C ALA A 216 -14.52 -15.24 -4.53
N SER A 217 -15.63 -15.19 -5.27
CA SER A 217 -16.95 -14.94 -4.68
C SER A 217 -17.35 -16.06 -3.71
N ALA A 218 -17.21 -17.32 -4.12
CA ALA A 218 -17.54 -18.46 -3.26
C ALA A 218 -16.63 -18.52 -2.01
N SER A 219 -15.34 -18.18 -2.16
CA SER A 219 -14.41 -18.14 -1.04
C SER A 219 -14.74 -17.04 -0.04
N VAL A 220 -15.07 -15.83 -0.51
CA VAL A 220 -15.51 -14.73 0.35
C VAL A 220 -16.80 -15.10 1.10
N SER A 221 -17.81 -15.61 0.40
CA SER A 221 -19.07 -16.05 1.02
C SER A 221 -18.86 -17.14 2.06
N THR A 222 -17.93 -18.07 1.83
CA THR A 222 -17.60 -19.13 2.82
C THR A 222 -16.99 -18.54 4.09
N VAL A 223 -16.15 -17.50 3.98
CA VAL A 223 -15.52 -16.84 5.13
C VAL A 223 -16.54 -16.04 5.95
N LEU A 224 -17.57 -15.47 5.31
CA LEU A 224 -18.62 -14.70 6.00
C LEU A 224 -19.38 -15.50 7.06
N VAL A 225 -19.43 -16.83 6.95
CA VAL A 225 -20.11 -17.72 7.91
C VAL A 225 -19.16 -18.34 8.94
N GLN A 226 -17.86 -18.00 8.92
CA GLN A 226 -16.88 -18.58 9.84
C GLN A 226 -16.90 -17.90 11.22
N PRO A 227 -16.63 -18.64 12.32
CA PRO A 227 -16.60 -18.08 13.68
C PRO A 227 -15.59 -16.94 13.86
N ASP A 228 -14.44 -17.01 13.19
CA ASP A 228 -13.41 -15.97 13.26
C ASP A 228 -13.93 -14.64 12.70
N PHE A 229 -14.67 -14.69 11.59
CA PHE A 229 -15.29 -13.50 11.04
C PHE A 229 -16.45 -13.01 11.91
N ALA A 230 -17.26 -13.92 12.45
CA ALA A 230 -18.31 -13.56 13.42
C ALA A 230 -17.73 -12.87 14.67
N THR A 231 -16.53 -13.25 15.10
CA THR A 231 -15.82 -12.54 16.19
C THR A 231 -15.41 -11.15 15.74
N ALA A 232 -14.80 -11.02 14.55
CA ALA A 232 -14.35 -9.73 14.02
C ALA A 232 -15.50 -8.73 13.77
N ILE A 233 -16.66 -9.19 13.28
CA ILE A 233 -17.80 -8.32 12.98
C ILE A 233 -18.52 -7.81 14.25
N ASN A 234 -18.30 -8.46 15.39
CA ASN A 234 -18.82 -8.07 16.69
C ASN A 234 -17.82 -7.27 17.53
N ASP A 235 -16.61 -7.04 17.03
CA ASP A 235 -15.64 -6.14 17.64
C ASP A 235 -16.18 -4.70 17.69
N GLU A 236 -16.09 -4.05 18.84
CA GLU A 236 -16.66 -2.70 19.04
C GLU A 236 -15.92 -1.63 18.23
N ALA A 237 -14.62 -1.79 17.98
CA ALA A 237 -13.79 -0.82 17.29
C ALA A 237 -13.93 -0.91 15.76
N VAL A 238 -14.08 -2.11 15.20
CA VAL A 238 -14.08 -2.32 13.74
C VAL A 238 -15.35 -2.95 13.16
N GLY A 239 -16.18 -3.57 13.99
CA GLY A 239 -17.33 -4.36 13.54
C GLY A 239 -18.36 -3.56 12.75
N GLY A 240 -18.62 -2.32 13.16
CA GLY A 240 -19.51 -1.40 12.42
C GLY A 240 -19.00 -1.08 11.01
N LEU A 241 -17.69 -0.94 10.84
CA LEU A 241 -17.04 -0.65 9.56
C LEU A 241 -17.05 -1.89 8.65
N LEU A 242 -16.77 -3.07 9.22
CA LEU A 242 -16.84 -4.35 8.50
C LEU A 242 -18.26 -4.64 7.99
N LYS A 243 -19.30 -4.35 8.79
CA LYS A 243 -20.71 -4.49 8.37
C LYS A 243 -21.03 -3.65 7.13
N ARG A 244 -20.49 -2.43 7.02
CA ARG A 244 -20.66 -1.57 5.83
C ARG A 244 -19.99 -2.19 4.59
N LEU A 245 -18.77 -2.71 4.73
CA LEU A 245 -18.08 -3.41 3.64
C LEU A 245 -18.80 -4.70 3.20
N VAL A 246 -19.32 -5.47 4.16
CA VAL A 246 -20.15 -6.65 3.86
C VAL A 246 -21.42 -6.26 3.12
N GLY A 247 -22.11 -5.19 3.57
CA GLY A 247 -23.29 -4.67 2.87
C GLY A 247 -22.97 -4.26 1.43
N ALA A 248 -21.86 -3.54 1.22
CA ALA A 248 -21.40 -3.16 -0.11
C ALA A 248 -21.04 -4.36 -0.99
N TYR A 249 -20.46 -5.41 -0.41
CA TYR A 249 -20.23 -6.67 -1.10
C TYR A 249 -21.56 -7.33 -1.48
N ILE A 250 -22.46 -7.60 -0.54
CA ILE A 250 -23.73 -8.30 -0.80
C ILE A 250 -24.61 -7.58 -1.83
N LEU A 251 -24.66 -6.25 -1.80
CA LEU A 251 -25.51 -5.45 -2.71
C LEU A 251 -24.99 -5.35 -4.14
N ARG A 252 -23.83 -5.94 -4.43
CA ARG A 252 -23.23 -5.97 -5.76
C ARG A 252 -24.14 -6.70 -6.76
N GLU A 253 -24.41 -6.08 -7.90
CA GLU A 253 -25.45 -6.52 -8.86
C GLU A 253 -25.21 -7.92 -9.46
N ARG A 254 -23.98 -8.44 -9.35
CA ARG A 254 -23.55 -9.68 -10.01
C ARG A 254 -22.96 -10.70 -9.04
N ILE A 255 -23.44 -10.76 -7.80
CA ILE A 255 -23.14 -11.93 -6.97
C ILE A 255 -24.15 -13.01 -7.34
N ALA A 256 -23.64 -14.14 -7.83
CA ALA A 256 -24.39 -15.39 -7.82
C ALA A 256 -24.56 -15.81 -6.36
N VAL A 257 -25.45 -15.14 -5.63
CA VAL A 257 -25.89 -15.59 -4.31
C VAL A 257 -26.92 -16.68 -4.58
N ASP A 258 -26.45 -17.88 -4.93
CA ASP A 258 -27.32 -19.05 -5.05
C ASP A 258 -27.77 -19.58 -3.67
N LEU A 259 -27.30 -18.98 -2.57
CA LEU A 259 -27.61 -19.39 -1.21
C LEU A 259 -28.36 -18.29 -0.44
N PRO A 260 -29.63 -18.52 -0.03
CA PRO A 260 -30.33 -17.59 0.83
C PRO A 260 -29.59 -17.43 2.16
N LEU A 261 -29.37 -16.17 2.57
CA LEU A 261 -28.91 -15.83 3.91
C LEU A 261 -30.07 -16.13 4.89
N THR A 262 -30.01 -17.28 5.56
CA THR A 262 -30.95 -17.66 6.65
C THR A 262 -30.37 -17.35 8.00
#